data_AF-A0A8T7FQL3-F1
#
_entry.id   AF-A0A8T7FQL3-F1
#
_cell.length_a   1.000
_cell.length_b   1.000
_cell.length_c   1.000
_cell.angle_alpha   90.00
_cell.angle_beta   90.00
_cell.angle_gamma   90.00
#
_symmetry.space_group_name_H-M   'P 1'
#
loop_
_entity.id
_entity.type
_entity.pdbx_description
1 polymer ?
#
loop_
_entity_poly.entity_id
_entity_poly.type
_entity_poly.pdbx_seq_one_letter_code
_entity_poly.pdbx_strand_id
1 'polypeptide(L)'
;MKTTQSISRSHFWKTALMYGAVHFLVMTYGAFVIEQTDCQFVVPAYFMALPVMLSIMTLRRFGAGTIVFLPYAILGFYPVYYMDYVTLHTMLNVWGAVACCLGGVLTGLAADLAFRFLPDSLSEKWRAVLVGMVVGIGIYLTPLITMTFFYIPHPPESHYYMFTTEIAYSLSWLLINGGFAGHTAYLVANGSQRKEIGEMT
;
A
#
# COMPACT_ATOMS: atom_id res chain seq x y z
N MET A 1 -6.99 -28.46 -1.24
CA MET A 1 -5.59 -28.01 -1.10
C MET A 1 -4.96 -28.04 -2.48
N LYS A 2 -4.95 -26.91 -3.21
CA LYS A 2 -4.34 -26.85 -4.56
C LYS A 2 -2.83 -26.94 -4.40
N THR A 3 -2.19 -27.83 -5.15
CA THR A 3 -0.74 -27.99 -5.28
C THR A 3 -0.11 -26.62 -5.51
N THR A 4 0.60 -26.11 -4.51
CA THR A 4 1.39 -24.89 -4.62
C THR A 4 2.51 -25.17 -5.61
N GLN A 5 2.35 -24.77 -6.87
CA GLN A 5 3.48 -24.72 -7.79
C GLN A 5 4.60 -23.94 -7.10
N SER A 6 5.76 -24.57 -7.00
CA SER A 6 6.94 -23.99 -6.36
C SER A 6 7.43 -22.83 -7.23
N ILE A 7 6.93 -21.61 -6.97
CA ILE A 7 7.47 -20.40 -7.58
C ILE A 7 8.97 -20.32 -7.24
N SER A 8 9.81 -20.16 -8.24
CA SER A 8 11.25 -20.02 -8.04
C SER A 8 11.56 -18.77 -7.22
N ARG A 9 12.60 -18.82 -6.37
CA ARG A 9 13.02 -17.65 -5.58
C ARG A 9 13.28 -16.43 -6.47
N SER A 10 13.92 -16.65 -7.63
CA SER A 10 14.18 -15.58 -8.59
C SER A 10 12.89 -14.95 -9.13
N HIS A 11 11.87 -15.75 -9.43
CA HIS A 11 10.60 -15.21 -9.95
C HIS A 11 9.88 -14.39 -8.88
N PHE A 12 9.85 -14.87 -7.64
CA PHE A 12 9.29 -14.13 -6.50
C PHE A 12 9.91 -12.75 -6.34
N TRP A 13 11.25 -12.67 -6.25
CA TRP A 13 11.95 -11.40 -6.06
C TRP A 13 11.76 -10.45 -7.24
N LYS A 14 11.85 -10.94 -8.48
CA LYS A 14 11.65 -10.09 -9.68
C LYS A 14 10.26 -9.48 -9.71
N THR A 15 9.23 -10.28 -9.49
CA THR A 15 7.83 -9.82 -9.52
C THR A 15 7.53 -8.88 -8.36
N ALA A 16 7.95 -9.21 -7.14
CA ALA A 16 7.72 -8.36 -5.96
C ALA A 16 8.43 -7.00 -6.08
N LEU A 17 9.68 -6.98 -6.57
CA LEU A 17 10.44 -5.74 -6.79
C LEU A 17 9.87 -4.93 -7.96
N MET A 18 9.38 -5.56 -9.02
CA MET A 18 8.69 -4.86 -10.12
C MET A 18 7.45 -4.13 -9.60
N TYR A 19 6.58 -4.80 -8.84
CA TYR A 19 5.43 -4.14 -8.22
C TYR A 19 5.84 -3.10 -7.18
N GLY A 20 6.94 -3.32 -6.45
CA GLY A 20 7.52 -2.32 -5.56
C GLY A 20 8.02 -1.07 -6.28
N ALA A 21 8.61 -1.21 -7.47
CA ALA A 21 9.01 -0.09 -8.31
C ALA A 21 7.78 0.69 -8.81
N VAL A 22 6.72 -0.02 -9.24
CA VAL A 22 5.44 0.63 -9.62
C VAL A 22 4.85 1.38 -8.43
N HIS A 23 4.80 0.77 -7.25
CA HIS A 23 4.32 1.42 -6.04
C HIS A 23 5.14 2.69 -5.71
N PHE A 24 6.47 2.59 -5.75
CA PHE A 24 7.36 3.75 -5.56
C PHE A 24 7.07 4.88 -6.56
N LEU A 25 6.89 4.55 -7.84
CA LEU A 25 6.56 5.54 -8.87
C LEU A 25 5.21 6.21 -8.61
N VAL A 26 4.19 5.45 -8.21
CA VAL A 26 2.87 6.01 -7.85
C VAL A 26 3.00 6.96 -6.66
N MET A 27 3.70 6.54 -5.60
CA MET A 27 3.92 7.37 -4.40
C MET A 27 4.68 8.66 -4.74
N THR A 28 5.75 8.53 -5.53
CA THR A 28 6.58 9.67 -5.96
C THR A 28 5.78 10.62 -6.84
N TYR A 29 5.05 10.10 -7.82
CA TYR A 29 4.19 10.91 -8.69
C TYR A 29 3.10 11.63 -7.89
N GLY A 30 2.48 10.94 -6.93
CA GLY A 30 1.53 11.54 -6.00
C GLY A 30 2.15 12.73 -5.26
N ALA A 31 3.29 12.51 -4.60
CA ALA A 31 3.98 13.54 -3.83
C ALA A 31 4.47 14.74 -4.67
N PHE A 32 4.97 14.52 -5.88
CA PHE A 32 5.59 15.61 -6.67
C PHE A 32 4.66 16.28 -7.68
N VAL A 33 3.56 15.64 -8.07
CA VAL A 33 2.67 16.17 -9.13
C VAL A 33 1.29 16.50 -8.59
N ILE A 34 0.74 15.64 -7.72
CA ILE A 34 -0.64 15.82 -7.23
C ILE A 34 -0.66 16.76 -6.02
N GLU A 35 0.29 16.59 -5.09
CA GLU A 35 0.34 17.41 -3.86
C GLU A 35 0.77 18.86 -4.08
N GLN A 36 1.22 19.24 -5.30
CA GLN A 36 1.52 20.64 -5.61
C GLN A 36 0.27 21.51 -5.77
N THR A 37 -0.89 20.89 -6.03
CA THR A 37 -2.14 21.61 -6.29
C THR A 37 -3.15 21.51 -5.15
N ASP A 38 -3.18 20.40 -4.40
CA ASP A 38 -3.99 20.23 -3.17
C ASP A 38 -3.51 18.99 -2.39
N CYS A 39 -3.72 18.99 -1.06
CA CYS A 39 -3.40 17.90 -0.12
C CYS A 39 -4.20 16.60 -0.43
N GLN A 40 -3.72 15.75 -1.35
CA GLN A 40 -4.53 14.68 -1.94
C GLN A 40 -3.87 13.28 -1.97
N PHE A 41 -3.26 12.82 -0.86
CA PHE A 41 -2.90 11.39 -0.67
C PHE A 41 -4.08 10.42 -0.89
N VAL A 42 -5.31 10.92 -0.78
CA VAL A 42 -6.56 10.19 -1.05
C VAL A 42 -6.74 9.90 -2.55
N VAL A 43 -6.27 10.75 -3.45
CA VAL A 43 -6.52 10.61 -4.89
C VAL A 43 -5.83 9.41 -5.53
N PRO A 44 -4.56 9.11 -5.27
CA PRO A 44 -3.92 7.91 -5.81
C PRO A 44 -4.19 6.64 -4.96
N ALA A 45 -5.13 6.64 -4.01
CA ALA A 45 -5.45 5.51 -3.11
C ALA A 45 -5.53 4.14 -3.82
N TYR A 46 -6.29 4.08 -4.91
CA TYR A 46 -6.42 2.87 -5.71
C TYR A 46 -5.07 2.42 -6.29
N PHE A 47 -4.32 3.36 -6.87
CA PHE A 47 -3.04 3.09 -7.52
C PHE A 47 -1.93 2.75 -6.51
N MET A 48 -2.03 3.21 -5.26
CA MET A 48 -1.13 2.79 -4.18
C MET A 48 -1.38 1.34 -3.77
N ALA A 49 -2.65 0.96 -3.60
CA ALA A 49 -3.05 -0.37 -3.14
C ALA A 49 -2.90 -1.44 -4.24
N LEU A 50 -3.12 -1.09 -5.50
CA LEU A 50 -3.16 -2.06 -6.60
C LEU A 50 -1.86 -2.86 -6.80
N PRO A 51 -0.65 -2.26 -6.82
CA PRO A 51 0.60 -3.02 -6.96
C PRO A 51 0.83 -4.00 -5.79
N VAL A 52 0.45 -3.60 -4.57
CA VAL A 52 0.52 -4.47 -3.38
C VAL A 52 -0.41 -5.67 -3.57
N MET A 53 -1.65 -5.41 -3.96
CA MET A 53 -2.65 -6.46 -4.20
C MET A 53 -2.28 -7.37 -5.36
N LEU A 54 -1.75 -6.83 -6.46
CA LEU A 54 -1.27 -7.62 -7.58
C LEU A 54 -0.10 -8.53 -7.19
N SER A 55 0.84 -8.03 -6.37
CA SER A 55 1.94 -8.84 -5.84
C SER A 55 1.42 -10.01 -5.01
N ILE A 56 0.54 -9.75 -4.04
CA ILE A 56 -0.05 -10.78 -3.17
C ILE A 56 -0.83 -11.82 -3.99
N MET A 57 -1.68 -11.37 -4.93
CA MET A 57 -2.55 -12.28 -5.70
C MET A 57 -1.79 -13.07 -6.77
N THR A 58 -0.74 -12.50 -7.36
CA THR A 58 0.10 -13.18 -8.36
C THR A 58 1.02 -14.20 -7.70
N LEU A 59 1.71 -13.79 -6.62
CA LEU A 59 2.72 -14.63 -5.97
C LEU A 59 2.12 -15.60 -4.95
N ARG A 60 0.98 -15.25 -4.35
CA ARG A 60 0.27 -16.04 -3.33
C ARG A 60 1.19 -16.53 -2.21
N ARG A 61 2.19 -15.74 -1.86
CA ARG A 61 3.23 -16.04 -0.87
C ARG A 61 3.27 -14.95 0.18
N PHE A 62 3.45 -15.37 1.43
CA PHE A 62 3.65 -14.46 2.55
C PHE A 62 4.89 -13.58 2.34
N GLY A 63 4.77 -12.29 2.64
CA GLY A 63 5.81 -11.28 2.46
C GLY A 63 5.76 -10.59 1.09
N ALA A 64 4.85 -11.00 0.19
CA ALA A 64 4.70 -10.36 -1.11
C ALA A 64 4.20 -8.92 -0.98
N GLY A 65 3.30 -8.64 -0.02
CA GLY A 65 2.85 -7.30 0.30
C GLY A 65 3.95 -6.48 0.96
N THR A 66 4.61 -7.02 1.98
CA THR A 66 5.72 -6.36 2.70
C THR A 66 6.83 -5.90 1.75
N ILE A 67 7.25 -6.75 0.81
CA ILE A 67 8.37 -6.43 -0.10
C ILE A 67 8.03 -5.29 -1.06
N VAL A 68 6.76 -5.14 -1.48
CA VAL A 68 6.33 -4.05 -2.37
C VAL A 68 6.58 -2.67 -1.73
N PHE A 69 6.48 -2.56 -0.41
CA PHE A 69 6.75 -1.31 0.31
C PHE A 69 8.24 -1.04 0.54
N LEU A 70 9.14 -2.03 0.40
CA LEU A 70 10.56 -1.84 0.68
C LEU A 70 11.24 -0.77 -0.19
N PRO A 71 11.02 -0.72 -1.53
CA PRO A 71 11.60 0.34 -2.35
C PRO A 71 11.21 1.74 -1.88
N TYR A 72 9.93 1.93 -1.54
CA TYR A 72 9.46 3.20 -0.98
C TYR A 72 10.04 3.48 0.41
N ALA A 73 10.11 2.50 1.29
CA ALA A 73 10.68 2.69 2.63
C ALA A 73 12.18 3.06 2.60
N ILE A 74 12.94 2.50 1.64
CA ILE A 74 14.38 2.75 1.53
C ILE A 74 14.64 4.07 0.79
N LEU A 75 14.05 4.23 -0.40
CA LEU A 75 14.32 5.39 -1.26
C LEU A 75 13.54 6.63 -0.82
N GLY A 76 12.35 6.44 -0.27
CA GLY A 76 11.47 7.50 0.23
C GLY A 76 11.89 8.07 1.59
N PHE A 77 12.77 7.39 2.32
CA PHE A 77 13.29 7.91 3.60
C PHE A 77 13.99 9.26 3.42
N TYR A 78 14.89 9.36 2.44
CA TYR A 78 15.64 10.59 2.20
C TYR A 78 14.76 11.79 1.85
N PRO A 79 13.82 11.72 0.88
CA PRO A 79 12.96 12.86 0.57
C PRO A 79 12.05 13.25 1.74
N VAL A 80 11.48 12.28 2.48
CA VAL A 80 10.66 12.59 3.67
C VAL A 80 11.49 13.29 4.74
N TYR A 81 12.68 12.76 5.05
CA TYR A 81 13.60 13.39 5.99
C TYR A 81 14.01 14.80 5.55
N TYR A 82 14.43 14.95 4.30
CA TYR A 82 14.96 16.21 3.80
C TYR A 82 13.88 17.29 3.70
N MET A 83 12.68 16.94 3.23
CA MET A 83 11.57 17.87 3.13
C MET A 83 10.99 18.23 4.49
N ASP A 84 10.56 17.24 5.28
CA ASP A 84 9.74 17.52 6.48
C ASP A 84 10.57 17.90 7.70
N TYR A 85 11.80 17.37 7.81
CA TYR A 85 12.68 17.67 8.95
C TYR A 85 13.68 18.79 8.65
N VAL A 86 14.39 18.73 7.51
CA VAL A 86 15.45 19.71 7.19
C VAL A 86 14.91 20.99 6.56
N THR A 87 13.92 20.90 5.66
CA THR A 87 13.46 22.06 4.89
C THR A 87 12.26 22.75 5.55
N LEU A 88 11.18 22.01 5.78
CA LEU A 88 9.91 22.54 6.27
C LEU A 88 9.82 22.63 7.80
N HIS A 89 10.70 21.93 8.52
CA HIS A 89 10.75 21.92 9.99
C HIS A 89 9.41 21.55 10.65
N THR A 90 8.59 20.75 9.97
CA THR A 90 7.28 20.30 10.47
C THR A 90 7.39 19.06 11.34
N MET A 91 8.51 18.34 11.26
CA MET A 91 8.77 17.12 12.02
C MET A 91 9.57 17.42 13.30
N LEU A 92 9.10 16.93 14.45
CA LEU A 92 9.73 17.14 15.76
C LEU A 92 11.15 16.55 15.84
N ASN A 93 11.38 15.40 15.20
CA ASN A 93 12.66 14.71 15.17
C ASN A 93 12.73 13.72 14.00
N VAL A 94 13.94 13.27 13.66
CA VAL A 94 14.21 12.34 12.56
C VAL A 94 13.43 11.02 12.62
N TRP A 95 12.95 10.60 13.80
CA TRP A 95 12.18 9.36 13.92
C TRP A 95 10.82 9.43 13.22
N GLY A 96 10.28 10.61 12.93
CA GLY A 96 9.08 10.75 12.11
C GLY A 96 9.28 10.20 10.70
N ALA A 97 10.44 10.45 10.08
CA ALA A 97 10.75 9.93 8.75
C ALA A 97 10.88 8.39 8.78
N VAL A 98 11.48 7.86 9.86
CA VAL A 98 11.58 6.41 10.08
C VAL A 98 10.18 5.80 10.24
N ALA A 99 9.32 6.42 11.06
CA ALA A 99 7.95 5.96 11.30
C ALA A 99 7.11 5.96 10.02
N CYS A 100 7.17 7.03 9.22
CA CYS A 100 6.52 7.12 7.91
C CYS A 100 6.92 5.95 7.00
N CYS A 101 8.22 5.66 6.90
CA CYS A 101 8.75 4.60 6.05
C CYS A 101 8.39 3.21 6.56
N LEU A 102 8.47 2.98 7.88
CA LEU A 102 8.08 1.72 8.50
C LEU A 102 6.58 1.44 8.41
N GLY A 103 5.73 2.48 8.44
CA GLY A 103 4.28 2.34 8.33
C GLY A 103 3.85 1.65 7.04
N GLY A 104 4.52 1.95 5.91
CA GLY A 104 4.31 1.24 4.65
C GLY A 104 4.65 -0.26 4.75
N VAL A 105 5.82 -0.59 5.32
CA VAL A 105 6.25 -1.99 5.51
C VAL A 105 5.27 -2.77 6.41
N LEU A 106 4.81 -2.13 7.50
CA LEU A 106 3.81 -2.70 8.41
C LEU A 106 2.44 -2.85 7.73
N THR A 107 2.07 -1.95 6.83
CA THR A 107 0.86 -2.07 6.00
C THR A 107 0.94 -3.31 5.11
N GLY A 108 2.06 -3.51 4.43
CA GLY A 108 2.30 -4.72 3.64
C GLY A 108 2.25 -6.00 4.47
N LEU A 109 2.87 -5.99 5.66
CA LEU A 109 2.81 -7.12 6.60
C LEU A 109 1.37 -7.41 7.05
N ALA A 110 0.59 -6.39 7.38
CA ALA A 110 -0.82 -6.55 7.75
C ALA A 110 -1.63 -7.17 6.61
N ALA A 111 -1.38 -6.76 5.36
CA ALA A 111 -2.03 -7.34 4.19
C ALA A 111 -1.63 -8.82 3.98
N ASP A 112 -0.34 -9.16 4.15
CA ASP A 112 0.14 -10.55 4.06
C ASP A 112 -0.48 -11.44 5.16
N LEU A 113 -0.63 -10.91 6.38
CA LEU A 113 -1.32 -11.60 7.49
C LEU A 113 -2.81 -11.79 7.17
N ALA A 114 -3.49 -10.75 6.68
CA ALA A 114 -4.89 -10.84 6.28
C ALA A 114 -5.08 -11.89 5.17
N PHE A 115 -4.21 -11.89 4.16
CA PHE A 115 -4.27 -12.88 3.08
C PHE A 115 -4.12 -14.31 3.59
N ARG A 116 -3.19 -14.52 4.55
CA ARG A 116 -2.90 -15.83 5.15
C ARG A 116 -4.00 -16.33 6.07
N PHE A 117 -4.61 -15.45 6.87
CA PHE A 117 -5.46 -15.84 8.00
C PHE A 117 -6.96 -15.56 7.81
N LEU A 118 -7.37 -14.84 6.77
CA LEU A 118 -8.80 -14.73 6.44
C LEU A 118 -9.40 -16.13 6.17
N PRO A 119 -10.61 -16.40 6.68
CA PRO A 119 -11.19 -17.75 6.67
C PRO A 119 -11.46 -18.25 5.25
N ASP A 120 -11.23 -19.55 5.05
CA ASP A 120 -11.45 -20.21 3.75
C ASP A 120 -12.93 -20.36 3.38
N SER A 121 -13.85 -20.11 4.32
CA SER A 121 -15.29 -20.01 4.03
C SER A 121 -15.63 -18.80 3.16
N LEU A 122 -14.76 -17.79 3.10
CA LEU A 122 -14.91 -16.65 2.21
C LEU A 122 -14.42 -17.00 0.80
N SER A 123 -15.22 -16.66 -0.21
CA SER A 123 -14.78 -16.75 -1.60
C SER A 123 -13.48 -15.97 -1.81
N GLU A 124 -12.63 -16.44 -2.71
CA GLU A 124 -11.35 -15.79 -3.03
C GLU A 124 -11.52 -14.32 -3.46
N LYS A 125 -12.61 -13.99 -4.16
CA LYS A 125 -12.99 -12.62 -4.50
C LYS A 125 -13.11 -11.75 -3.25
N TRP A 126 -13.91 -12.20 -2.27
CA TRP A 126 -14.13 -11.44 -1.04
C TRP A 126 -12.88 -11.37 -0.16
N ARG A 127 -12.07 -12.44 -0.13
CA ARG A 127 -10.78 -12.40 0.56
C ARG A 127 -9.87 -11.32 -0.05
N ALA A 128 -9.76 -11.25 -1.38
CA ALA A 128 -8.96 -10.22 -2.04
C ALA A 128 -9.47 -8.80 -1.73
N VAL A 129 -10.79 -8.58 -1.74
CA VAL A 129 -11.39 -7.29 -1.35
C VAL A 129 -11.01 -6.92 0.08
N LEU A 130 -11.16 -7.83 1.04
CA LEU A 130 -10.85 -7.57 2.45
C LEU A 130 -9.36 -7.31 2.69
N VAL A 131 -8.46 -8.03 2.02
CA VAL A 131 -7.02 -7.74 2.07
C VAL A 131 -6.73 -6.35 1.50
N GLY A 132 -7.39 -5.97 0.41
CA GLY A 132 -7.30 -4.62 -0.16
C GLY A 132 -7.77 -3.54 0.81
N MET A 133 -8.86 -3.78 1.54
CA MET A 133 -9.33 -2.88 2.59
C MET A 133 -8.31 -2.75 3.73
N VAL A 134 -7.62 -3.83 4.10
CA VAL A 134 -6.52 -3.78 5.09
C VAL A 134 -5.37 -2.90 4.61
N VAL A 135 -5.02 -2.96 3.32
CA VAL A 135 -4.05 -2.01 2.74
C VAL A 135 -4.53 -0.58 2.87
N GLY A 136 -5.80 -0.30 2.56
CA GLY A 136 -6.43 1.01 2.75
C GLY A 136 -6.36 1.52 4.20
N ILE A 137 -6.64 0.65 5.18
CA ILE A 137 -6.50 0.96 6.61
C ILE A 137 -5.05 1.31 6.95
N GLY A 138 -4.07 0.55 6.45
CA GLY A 138 -2.66 0.84 6.71
C GLY A 138 -2.20 2.17 6.10
N ILE A 139 -2.67 2.49 4.88
CA ILE A 139 -2.43 3.79 4.23
C ILE A 139 -3.08 4.94 5.01
N TYR A 140 -4.23 4.71 5.67
CA TYR A 140 -4.86 5.70 6.55
C TYR A 140 -4.09 5.88 7.87
N LEU A 141 -3.76 4.77 8.54
CA LEU A 141 -3.16 4.80 9.88
C LEU A 141 -1.72 5.29 9.87
N THR A 142 -0.95 5.01 8.81
CA THR A 142 0.45 5.43 8.69
C THR A 142 0.63 6.95 8.84
N PRO A 143 0.01 7.81 8.00
CA PRO A 143 0.12 9.26 8.14
C PRO A 143 -0.54 9.75 9.42
N LEU A 144 -1.70 9.21 9.82
CA LEU A 144 -2.37 9.62 11.05
C LEU A 144 -1.49 9.43 12.30
N ILE A 145 -0.92 8.24 12.47
CA ILE A 145 -0.02 7.94 13.60
C ILE A 145 1.23 8.81 13.51
N THR A 146 1.83 8.90 12.31
CA THR A 146 3.09 9.62 12.17
C THR A 146 2.94 11.11 12.46
N MET A 147 1.88 11.75 11.96
CA MET A 147 1.56 13.16 12.23
C MET A 147 1.18 13.39 13.70
N THR A 148 0.42 12.48 14.31
CA THR A 148 0.02 12.61 15.73
C THR A 148 1.22 12.67 16.68
N PHE A 149 2.24 11.85 16.44
CA PHE A 149 3.33 11.65 17.41
C PHE A 149 4.64 12.32 17.04
N PHE A 150 4.89 12.60 15.75
CA PHE A 150 6.21 13.05 15.29
C PHE A 150 6.21 14.42 14.62
N TYR A 151 5.06 15.09 14.49
CA TYR A 151 4.97 16.40 13.84
C TYR A 151 4.49 17.48 14.82
N ILE A 152 4.82 18.74 14.50
CA ILE A 152 4.32 19.91 15.23
C ILE A 152 2.80 20.06 15.02
N PRO A 153 2.08 20.78 15.90
CA PRO A 153 0.67 21.07 15.71
C PRO A 153 0.38 21.66 14.33
N HIS A 154 -0.63 21.11 13.67
CA HIS A 154 -0.87 21.37 12.26
C HIS A 154 -1.93 22.45 12.01
N PRO A 155 -1.80 23.23 10.93
CA PRO A 155 -2.86 24.13 10.49
C PRO A 155 -4.09 23.34 9.99
N PRO A 156 -5.29 23.97 9.93
CA PRO A 156 -6.52 23.32 9.45
C PRO A 156 -6.45 22.77 8.02
N GLU A 157 -5.53 23.27 7.20
CA GLU A 157 -5.35 22.87 5.79
C GLU A 157 -4.38 21.66 5.64
N SER A 158 -3.95 21.07 6.76
CA SER A 158 -3.02 19.94 6.75
C SER A 158 -3.70 18.60 6.49
N HIS A 159 -2.92 17.63 6.01
CA HIS A 159 -3.30 16.23 5.96
C HIS A 159 -3.86 15.72 7.30
N TYR A 160 -3.30 16.17 8.42
CA TYR A 160 -3.75 15.77 9.74
C TYR A 160 -5.22 16.14 10.00
N TYR A 161 -5.65 17.32 9.55
CA TYR A 161 -7.05 17.75 9.69
C TYR A 161 -7.99 16.82 8.90
N MET A 162 -7.65 16.47 7.66
CA MET A 162 -8.41 15.51 6.85
C MET A 162 -8.51 14.14 7.56
N PHE A 163 -7.41 13.62 8.11
CA PHE A 163 -7.39 12.33 8.81
C PHE A 163 -8.07 12.33 10.19
N THR A 164 -8.40 13.49 10.76
CA THR A 164 -8.99 13.57 12.12
C THR A 164 -10.40 14.14 12.15
N THR A 165 -10.75 15.03 11.23
CA THR A 165 -12.07 15.68 11.17
C THR A 165 -12.93 15.21 10.01
N GLU A 166 -12.31 14.80 8.90
CA GLU A 166 -13.00 14.26 7.72
C GLU A 166 -12.91 12.74 7.62
N ILE A 167 -12.84 12.05 8.77
CA ILE A 167 -12.64 10.59 8.87
C ILE A 167 -13.62 9.82 7.98
N ALA A 168 -14.90 10.22 7.99
CA ALA A 168 -15.94 9.58 7.19
C ALA A 168 -15.64 9.62 5.69
N TYR A 169 -14.98 10.67 5.21
CA TYR A 169 -14.52 10.77 3.84
C TYR A 169 -13.19 10.02 3.64
N SER A 170 -12.14 10.39 4.37
CA SER A 170 -10.78 9.88 4.14
C SER A 170 -10.67 8.37 4.37
N LEU A 171 -11.25 7.84 5.46
CA LEU A 171 -11.19 6.41 5.76
C LEU A 171 -12.05 5.62 4.77
N SER A 172 -13.30 6.04 4.54
CA SER A 172 -14.19 5.34 3.61
C SER A 172 -13.61 5.32 2.20
N TRP A 173 -13.01 6.42 1.75
CA TRP A 173 -12.36 6.48 0.44
C TRP A 173 -11.21 5.48 0.32
N LEU A 174 -10.33 5.42 1.32
CA LEU A 174 -9.19 4.49 1.34
C LEU A 174 -9.66 3.03 1.42
N LEU A 175 -10.70 2.74 2.20
CA LEU A 175 -11.31 1.41 2.27
C LEU A 175 -11.91 0.98 0.93
N ILE A 176 -12.70 1.85 0.29
CA ILE A 176 -13.36 1.57 -0.99
C ILE A 176 -12.31 1.35 -2.08
N ASN A 177 -11.33 2.24 -2.19
CA ASN A 177 -10.29 2.13 -3.20
C ASN A 177 -9.37 0.93 -2.97
N GLY A 178 -9.02 0.64 -1.71
CA GLY A 178 -8.28 -0.56 -1.35
C GLY A 178 -9.05 -1.83 -1.70
N GLY A 179 -10.34 -1.90 -1.34
CA GLY A 179 -11.21 -3.02 -1.69
C GLY A 179 -11.38 -3.21 -3.20
N PHE A 180 -11.52 -2.11 -3.95
CA PHE A 180 -11.60 -2.12 -5.40
C PHE A 180 -10.28 -2.59 -6.04
N ALA A 181 -9.14 -2.13 -5.55
CA ALA A 181 -7.81 -2.62 -5.96
C ALA A 181 -7.66 -4.12 -5.71
N GLY A 182 -8.13 -4.62 -4.56
CA GLY A 182 -8.18 -6.05 -4.26
C GLY A 182 -9.06 -6.83 -5.24
N HIS A 183 -10.23 -6.28 -5.61
CA HIS A 183 -11.09 -6.90 -6.61
C HIS A 183 -10.43 -6.91 -8.01
N THR A 184 -9.81 -5.82 -8.43
CA THR A 184 -9.08 -5.76 -9.71
C THR A 184 -7.95 -6.78 -9.74
N ALA A 185 -7.13 -6.86 -8.68
CA ALA A 185 -6.02 -7.80 -8.60
C ALA A 185 -6.51 -9.26 -8.70
N TYR A 186 -7.64 -9.59 -8.07
CA TYR A 186 -8.29 -10.88 -8.22
C TYR A 186 -8.65 -11.20 -9.68
N LEU A 187 -9.28 -10.25 -10.39
CA LEU A 187 -9.68 -10.45 -11.79
C LEU A 187 -8.46 -10.62 -12.70
N VAL A 188 -7.41 -9.82 -12.50
CA VAL A 188 -6.17 -9.90 -13.30
C VAL A 188 -5.47 -11.24 -13.05
N ALA A 189 -5.25 -11.62 -11.79
CA ALA A 189 -4.54 -12.86 -11.46
C ALA A 189 -5.29 -14.11 -11.97
N ASN A 190 -6.61 -14.14 -11.84
CA ASN A 190 -7.41 -15.27 -12.31
C ASN A 190 -7.64 -15.26 -13.83
N GLY A 191 -7.64 -14.08 -14.46
CA GLY A 191 -7.68 -13.95 -15.92
C GLY A 191 -6.40 -14.49 -16.58
N SER A 192 -5.23 -14.18 -16.03
CA SER A 192 -3.95 -14.69 -16.50
C SER A 192 -3.85 -16.22 -16.39
N GLN A 193 -4.32 -16.81 -15.28
CA GLN A 193 -4.34 -18.27 -15.11
C GLN A 193 -5.22 -18.99 -16.15
N ARG A 194 -6.31 -18.37 -16.61
CA ARG A 194 -7.17 -18.97 -17.65
C ARG A 194 -6.51 -18.96 -19.03
N LYS A 195 -5.70 -17.95 -19.35
CA LYS A 195 -4.96 -17.89 -20.62
C LYS A 195 -3.87 -18.96 -20.70
N GLU A 196 -3.08 -19.13 -19.64
CA GLU A 196 -2.02 -20.15 -19.62
C GLU A 196 -2.57 -21.57 -19.81
N ILE A 197 -3.74 -21.88 -19.24
CA ILE A 197 -4.38 -23.20 -19.41
C ILE A 197 -4.92 -23.40 -20.82
N GLY A 198 -5.46 -22.34 -21.46
CA GLY A 198 -6.01 -22.41 -22.81
C GLY A 198 -4.95 -22.46 -23.93
N GLU A 199 -3.73 -21.99 -23.68
CA GLU A 199 -2.60 -22.10 -24.61
C GLU A 199 -1.87 -23.46 -24.54
N MET A 200 -2.22 -24.30 -23.56
CA MET A 200 -1.67 -25.66 -23.38
C MET A 200 -2.59 -26.78 -23.91
N THR A 201 -3.76 -26.44 -24.47
CA THR A 201 -4.74 -27.37 -25.08
C THR A 201 -4.85 -27.16 -26.58
#